data_AF-A0A150GEQ4-F1
#
_entry.id   AF-A0A150GEQ4-F1
#
_cell.length_a   1.000
_cell.length_b   1.000
_cell.length_c   1.000
_cell.angle_alpha   90.00
_cell.angle_beta   90.00
_cell.angle_gamma   90.00
#
_symmetry.space_group_name_H-M   'P 1'
#
loop_
_entity.id
_entity.type
_entity.pdbx_description
1 polymer ?
#
loop_
_entity_poly.entity_id
_entity_poly.type
_entity_poly.pdbx_seq_one_letter_code
_entity_poly.pdbx_strand_id
1 'polypeptide(L)'
;MGVLATTRAFGDLDLKQFGVTAEPEVTSVPRCPDDELLILATDGVSNVLTNEEVADVARRVVRRAQEKGAPRAAAIRMAASAIGRFSRDRNSKDDITVIVVDLTPPAVLTPDVVSLKAVVTVDAAGDATATGAVPVPVSVAYGPSPARP
;
A
#
# COMPACT_ATOMS: atom_id res chain seq x y z
N MET A 1 21.93 15.71 -16.44
CA MET A 1 21.01 14.58 -16.69
C MET A 1 21.53 13.40 -15.90
N GLY A 2 20.83 13.00 -14.83
CA GLY A 2 21.11 11.77 -14.09
C GLY A 2 20.32 10.61 -14.72
N VAL A 3 20.91 9.42 -14.74
CA VAL A 3 20.33 8.23 -15.39
C VAL A 3 19.25 7.56 -14.53
N LEU A 4 19.30 7.72 -13.21
CA LEU A 4 18.36 7.12 -12.26
C LEU A 4 17.80 8.19 -11.31
N ALA A 5 16.49 8.19 -11.11
CA ALA A 5 15.80 9.09 -10.17
C ALA A 5 15.80 8.56 -8.72
N THR A 6 16.14 7.27 -8.54
CA THR A 6 16.22 6.61 -7.24
C THR A 6 17.67 6.27 -6.90
N THR A 7 18.00 6.18 -5.62
CA THR A 7 19.33 5.73 -5.14
C THR A 7 19.35 4.23 -4.82
N ARG A 8 18.19 3.57 -4.93
CA ARG A 8 17.99 2.15 -4.63
C ARG A 8 17.10 1.53 -5.69
N ALA A 9 17.49 0.36 -6.18
CA ALA A 9 16.75 -0.41 -7.17
C ALA A 9 17.16 -1.89 -7.14
N PHE A 10 16.23 -2.79 -7.41
CA PHE A 10 16.56 -4.17 -7.75
C PHE A 10 17.05 -4.22 -9.20
N GLY A 11 18.09 -5.00 -9.49
CA GLY A 11 18.73 -5.01 -10.81
C GLY A 11 19.79 -3.92 -10.94
N ASP A 12 19.77 -3.15 -12.04
CA ASP A 12 20.70 -2.05 -12.36
C ASP A 12 22.18 -2.37 -12.08
N LEU A 13 22.63 -3.54 -12.54
CA LEU A 13 23.95 -4.10 -12.23
C LEU A 13 25.08 -3.13 -12.61
N ASP A 14 24.95 -2.49 -13.78
CA ASP A 14 25.93 -1.53 -14.31
C ASP A 14 25.99 -0.23 -13.51
N LEU A 15 24.94 0.07 -12.73
CA LEU A 15 24.84 1.27 -11.88
C LEU A 15 25.17 1.00 -10.41
N LYS A 16 25.30 -0.27 -9.99
CA LYS A 16 25.73 -0.63 -8.62
C LYS A 16 27.09 -0.05 -8.25
N GLN A 17 28.02 -0.02 -9.20
CA GLN A 17 29.36 0.56 -9.02
C GLN A 17 29.34 2.07 -8.75
N PHE A 18 28.24 2.76 -9.06
CA PHE A 18 28.05 4.19 -8.84
C PHE A 18 27.24 4.51 -7.57
N GLY A 19 27.05 3.54 -6.67
CA GLY A 19 26.42 3.73 -5.37
C GLY A 19 24.93 3.41 -5.30
N VAL A 20 24.34 2.84 -6.36
CA VAL A 20 22.98 2.28 -6.29
C VAL A 20 23.01 1.01 -5.44
N THR A 21 22.24 0.94 -4.36
CA THR A 21 22.16 -0.27 -3.52
C THR A 21 20.89 -1.07 -3.80
N ALA A 22 20.94 -2.39 -3.58
CA ALA A 22 19.76 -3.27 -3.59
C ALA A 22 19.23 -3.54 -2.17
N GLU A 23 19.91 -3.03 -1.14
CA GLU A 23 19.51 -3.24 0.24
C GLU A 23 18.23 -2.44 0.56
N PRO A 24 17.16 -3.10 1.03
CA PRO A 24 15.93 -2.42 1.38
C PRO A 24 16.04 -1.73 2.73
N GLU A 25 15.23 -0.69 2.93
CA GLU A 25 14.97 -0.16 4.27
C GLU A 25 13.87 -0.97 4.93
N VAL A 26 14.14 -1.49 6.13
CA VAL A 26 13.18 -2.30 6.87
C VAL A 26 12.76 -1.53 8.11
N THR A 27 11.46 -1.22 8.20
CA THR A 27 10.86 -0.60 9.39
C THR A 27 9.79 -1.53 9.94
N SER A 28 9.78 -1.73 11.25
CA SER A 28 8.72 -2.42 11.97
C SER A 28 7.92 -1.42 12.78
N VAL A 29 6.61 -1.34 12.53
CA VAL A 29 5.70 -0.45 13.24
C VAL A 29 4.68 -1.32 14.00
N PRO A 30 4.54 -1.15 15.33
CA PRO A 30 3.51 -1.85 16.09
C PRO A 30 2.14 -1.36 15.62
N ARG A 31 1.21 -2.31 15.48
CA ARG A 31 -0.15 -2.01 15.04
C ARG A 31 -0.98 -1.44 16.18
N CYS A 32 -1.73 -0.39 15.90
CA CYS A 32 -2.73 0.16 16.79
C CYS A 32 -4.12 -0.42 16.47
N PRO A 33 -5.01 -0.58 17.46
CA PRO A 33 -6.40 -0.98 17.22
C PRO A 33 -7.16 -0.03 16.28
N ASP A 34 -6.73 1.23 16.21
CA ASP A 34 -7.29 2.27 15.35
C ASP A 34 -6.81 2.19 13.89
N ASP A 35 -5.89 1.25 13.57
CA ASP A 35 -5.39 1.06 12.21
C ASP A 35 -6.41 0.28 11.36
N GLU A 36 -7.11 1.00 10.49
CA GLU A 36 -8.16 0.41 9.65
C GLU A 36 -7.64 -0.12 8.30
N LEU A 37 -6.73 0.62 7.67
CA LEU A 37 -6.30 0.40 6.28
C LEU A 37 -4.81 0.67 6.13
N LEU A 38 -4.11 -0.18 5.37
CA LEU A 38 -2.78 0.09 4.86
C LEU A 38 -2.86 0.30 3.35
N ILE A 39 -2.27 1.40 2.88
CA ILE A 39 -2.26 1.76 1.45
C ILE A 39 -0.81 1.78 0.99
N LEU A 40 -0.52 1.02 -0.06
CA LEU A 40 0.74 1.05 -0.78
C LEU A 40 0.45 1.59 -2.17
N ALA A 41 1.28 2.49 -2.67
CA ALA A 41 1.08 3.06 -3.99
C ALA A 41 2.43 3.34 -4.66
N THR A 42 2.42 3.43 -5.99
CA THR A 42 3.56 3.90 -6.78
C THR A 42 3.66 5.42 -6.71
N ASP A 43 4.82 5.93 -7.13
CA ASP A 43 5.09 7.36 -7.30
C ASP A 43 4.07 8.06 -8.21
N GLY A 44 3.48 7.35 -9.18
CA GLY A 44 2.35 7.84 -9.96
C GLY A 44 1.14 8.33 -9.14
N VAL A 45 1.02 7.93 -7.86
CA VAL A 45 0.02 8.42 -6.90
C VAL A 45 0.60 9.48 -5.98
N SER A 46 1.73 9.19 -5.33
CA SER A 46 2.32 10.11 -4.33
C SER A 46 2.90 11.39 -4.93
N ASN A 47 3.14 11.42 -6.24
CA ASN A 47 3.55 12.64 -6.94
C ASN A 47 2.41 13.66 -7.10
N VAL A 48 1.14 13.20 -7.05
CA VAL A 48 -0.04 14.05 -7.28
C VAL A 48 -0.97 14.16 -6.07
N LEU A 49 -0.89 13.23 -5.11
CA LEU A 49 -1.69 13.18 -3.91
C LEU A 49 -0.83 13.08 -2.66
N THR A 50 -1.21 13.80 -1.61
CA THR A 50 -0.56 13.64 -0.29
C THR A 50 -1.08 12.39 0.45
N ASN A 51 -0.32 11.94 1.44
CA ASN A 51 -0.71 10.79 2.27
C ASN A 51 -2.09 10.99 2.93
N GLU A 52 -2.38 12.22 3.37
CA GLU A 52 -3.65 12.61 3.97
C GLU A 52 -4.79 12.57 2.95
N GLU A 53 -4.57 13.10 1.74
CA GLU A 53 -5.57 13.05 0.66
C GLU A 53 -5.91 11.60 0.30
N VAL A 54 -4.90 10.74 0.19
CA VAL A 54 -5.07 9.31 -0.10
C VAL A 54 -5.86 8.62 1.01
N ALA A 55 -5.51 8.87 2.28
CA ALA A 55 -6.22 8.31 3.43
C ALA A 55 -7.68 8.78 3.49
N ASP A 56 -7.94 10.06 3.23
CA ASP A 56 -9.28 10.64 3.24
C ASP A 56 -10.16 10.11 2.12
N VAL A 57 -9.61 9.91 0.92
CA VAL A 57 -10.32 9.28 -0.20
C VAL A 57 -10.69 7.85 0.16
N ALA A 58 -9.73 7.07 0.68
CA ALA A 58 -9.95 5.69 1.06
C ALA A 58 -11.06 5.56 2.12
N ARG A 59 -10.94 6.30 3.22
CA ARG A 59 -11.92 6.30 4.33
C ARG A 59 -13.31 6.70 3.86
N ARG A 60 -13.44 7.77 3.08
CA ARG A 60 -14.74 8.24 2.57
C ARG A 60 -15.40 7.21 1.66
N VAL A 61 -14.63 6.56 0.79
CA VAL A 61 -15.17 5.56 -0.14
C VAL A 61 -15.56 4.29 0.58
N VAL A 62 -14.71 3.79 1.49
CA VAL A 62 -15.02 2.60 2.29
C VAL A 62 -16.29 2.83 3.09
N ARG A 63 -16.37 3.95 3.83
CA ARG A 63 -17.53 4.28 4.66
C ARG A 63 -18.81 4.36 3.83
N ARG A 64 -18.81 5.10 2.72
CA ARG A 64 -19.99 5.25 1.85
C ARG A 64 -20.42 3.93 1.21
N ALA A 65 -19.48 3.06 0.85
CA ALA A 65 -19.80 1.74 0.30
C ALA A 65 -20.44 0.84 1.37
N GLN A 66 -19.90 0.85 2.59
CA GLN A 66 -20.46 0.11 3.72
C GLN A 66 -21.85 0.61 4.13
N GLU A 67 -22.08 1.93 4.16
CA GLU A 67 -23.40 2.54 4.40
C GLU A 67 -24.45 2.08 3.37
N LYS A 68 -24.02 1.76 2.15
CA LYS A 68 -24.87 1.20 1.08
C LYS A 68 -25.00 -0.33 1.13
N GLY A 69 -24.47 -0.98 2.17
CA GLY A 69 -24.52 -2.43 2.35
C GLY A 69 -23.49 -3.21 1.52
N ALA A 70 -22.48 -2.55 0.95
CA ALA A 70 -21.43 -3.26 0.23
C ALA A 70 -20.56 -4.07 1.21
N PRO A 71 -20.16 -5.31 0.86
CA PRO A 71 -19.17 -6.07 1.62
C PRO A 71 -17.87 -5.27 1.77
N ARG A 72 -17.18 -5.41 2.92
CA ARG A 72 -15.94 -4.67 3.20
C ARG A 72 -14.86 -4.88 2.13
N ALA A 73 -14.72 -6.09 1.60
CA ALA A 73 -13.82 -6.37 0.49
C ALA A 73 -14.17 -5.56 -0.78
N ALA A 74 -15.46 -5.40 -1.10
CA ALA A 74 -15.89 -4.57 -2.21
C ALA A 74 -15.66 -3.07 -1.94
N ALA A 75 -15.89 -2.62 -0.71
CA ALA A 75 -15.62 -1.25 -0.27
C ALA A 75 -14.13 -0.88 -0.42
N ILE A 76 -13.23 -1.80 -0.04
CA ILE A 76 -11.78 -1.65 -0.19
C ILE A 76 -11.39 -1.60 -1.68
N ARG A 77 -11.99 -2.45 -2.52
CA ARG A 77 -11.76 -2.39 -3.97
C ARG A 77 -12.16 -1.04 -4.54
N MET A 78 -13.33 -0.53 -4.15
CA MET A 78 -13.80 0.78 -4.59
C MET A 78 -12.85 1.89 -4.14
N ALA A 79 -12.30 1.81 -2.93
CA ALA A 79 -11.34 2.77 -2.40
C ALA A 79 -10.05 2.78 -3.22
N ALA A 80 -9.46 1.61 -3.51
CA ALA A 80 -8.30 1.51 -4.37
C ALA A 80 -8.57 2.13 -5.75
N SER A 81 -9.72 1.80 -6.37
CA SER A 81 -10.08 2.35 -7.68
C SER A 81 -10.31 3.86 -7.64
N ALA A 82 -10.86 4.37 -6.54
CA ALA A 82 -11.08 5.79 -6.36
C ALA A 82 -9.77 6.56 -6.22
N ILE A 83 -8.79 6.03 -5.50
CA ILE A 83 -7.45 6.64 -5.41
C ILE A 83 -6.82 6.71 -6.81
N GLY A 84 -6.81 5.59 -7.55
CA GLY A 84 -6.23 5.56 -8.89
C GLY A 84 -6.91 6.53 -9.87
N ARG A 85 -8.25 6.63 -9.83
CA ARG A 85 -8.99 7.63 -10.62
C ARG A 85 -8.66 9.06 -10.19
N PHE A 86 -8.62 9.33 -8.88
CA PHE A 86 -8.33 10.66 -8.36
C PHE A 86 -6.92 11.13 -8.74
N SER A 87 -5.94 10.23 -8.78
CA SER A 87 -4.60 10.51 -9.28
C SER A 87 -4.59 10.89 -10.77
N ARG A 88 -5.43 10.25 -11.61
CA ARG A 88 -5.58 10.65 -13.03
C ARG A 88 -6.25 11.99 -13.19
N ASP A 89 -7.29 12.25 -12.43
CA ASP A 89 -8.01 13.53 -12.46
C ASP A 89 -7.08 14.69 -12.04
N ARG A 90 -6.08 14.41 -11.20
CA ARG A 90 -4.97 15.32 -10.86
C ARG A 90 -3.85 15.35 -11.90
N ASN A 91 -4.10 14.84 -13.11
CA ASN A 91 -3.21 14.85 -14.26
C ASN A 91 -1.92 14.04 -14.08
N SER A 92 -1.97 12.92 -13.33
CA SER A 92 -0.88 11.95 -13.33
C SER A 92 -0.72 11.32 -14.72
N LYS A 93 0.51 11.31 -15.23
CA LYS A 93 0.89 10.74 -16.54
C LYS A 93 1.70 9.45 -16.40
N ASP A 94 1.81 8.94 -15.19
CA ASP A 94 2.65 7.81 -14.83
C ASP A 94 1.83 6.52 -14.65
N ASP A 95 2.52 5.39 -14.49
CA ASP A 95 1.90 4.12 -14.14
C ASP A 95 1.41 4.15 -12.69
N ILE A 96 0.08 4.08 -12.55
CA ILE A 96 -0.59 4.11 -11.25
C ILE A 96 -0.84 2.69 -10.81
N THR A 97 -0.22 2.28 -9.69
CA THR A 97 -0.58 1.08 -8.95
C THR A 97 -0.93 1.46 -7.52
N VAL A 98 -2.08 1.00 -7.05
CA VAL A 98 -2.52 1.16 -5.65
C VAL A 98 -2.86 -0.22 -5.12
N ILE A 99 -2.40 -0.51 -3.90
CA ILE A 99 -2.76 -1.68 -3.10
C ILE A 99 -3.38 -1.19 -1.79
N VAL A 100 -4.59 -1.65 -1.49
CA VAL A 100 -5.24 -1.37 -0.21
C VAL A 100 -5.46 -2.67 0.55
N VAL A 101 -4.98 -2.71 1.79
CA VAL A 101 -5.03 -3.84 2.71
C VAL A 101 -5.97 -3.52 3.87
N ASP A 102 -6.90 -4.43 4.14
CA ASP A 102 -7.73 -4.37 5.34
C ASP A 102 -6.91 -4.73 6.59
N LEU A 103 -6.80 -3.80 7.53
CA LEU A 103 -6.16 -4.03 8.81
C LEU A 103 -7.17 -4.34 9.92
N THR A 104 -8.48 -4.27 9.69
CA THR A 104 -9.44 -4.56 10.77
C THR A 104 -9.20 -5.95 11.36
N PRO A 105 -8.96 -6.05 12.69
CA PRO A 105 -8.63 -7.32 13.32
C PRO A 105 -9.77 -8.33 13.10
N PRO A 106 -9.46 -9.61 12.78
CA PRO A 106 -10.46 -10.67 12.85
C PRO A 106 -11.06 -10.73 14.25
N ALA A 107 -12.35 -11.09 14.36
CA ALA A 107 -13.03 -11.33 15.63
C ALA A 107 -12.34 -12.38 16.52
N VAL A 108 -11.38 -13.14 15.97
CA VAL A 108 -10.49 -14.06 16.69
C VAL A 108 -9.05 -13.60 16.47
N LEU A 109 -8.44 -13.00 17.49
CA LEU A 109 -7.02 -12.67 17.54
C LEU A 109 -6.23 -13.99 17.74
N THR A 110 -5.69 -14.55 16.66
CA THR A 110 -4.56 -15.49 16.78
C THR A 110 -3.28 -14.66 16.71
N PRO A 111 -2.31 -14.87 17.62
CA PRO A 111 -1.16 -13.96 17.77
C PRO A 111 -0.20 -13.94 16.58
N ASP A 112 -0.29 -14.90 15.65
CA ASP A 112 0.82 -15.20 14.74
C ASP A 112 0.53 -15.02 13.24
N VAL A 113 -0.64 -14.52 12.84
CA VAL A 113 -0.96 -14.36 11.42
C VAL A 113 -1.64 -13.02 11.13
N VAL A 114 -0.87 -12.08 10.58
CA VAL A 114 -1.46 -10.96 9.83
C VAL A 114 -2.07 -11.55 8.56
N SER A 115 -3.35 -11.91 8.61
CA SER A 115 -4.09 -12.26 7.40
C SER A 115 -4.22 -11.00 6.54
N LEU A 116 -3.38 -10.89 5.51
CA LEU A 116 -3.60 -10.01 4.36
C LEU A 116 -4.90 -10.48 3.67
N LYS A 117 -6.05 -9.91 4.06
CA LYS A 117 -7.36 -10.39 3.58
C LYS A 117 -7.73 -9.90 2.19
N ALA A 118 -7.09 -8.84 1.70
CA ALA A 118 -7.33 -8.31 0.37
C ALA A 118 -6.11 -7.53 -0.12
N VAL A 119 -5.65 -7.85 -1.34
CA VAL A 119 -4.75 -7.03 -2.14
C VAL A 119 -5.53 -6.67 -3.39
N VAL A 120 -5.79 -5.39 -3.58
CA VAL A 120 -6.48 -4.90 -4.77
C VAL A 120 -5.50 -4.07 -5.54
N THR A 121 -5.10 -4.53 -6.72
CA THR A 121 -4.29 -3.75 -7.64
C THR A 121 -5.20 -3.00 -8.59
N VAL A 122 -4.96 -1.72 -8.76
CA VAL A 122 -5.65 -0.91 -9.77
C VAL A 122 -4.65 -0.50 -10.81
N ASP A 123 -4.98 -0.77 -12.07
CA ASP A 123 -4.10 -0.47 -13.20
C ASP A 123 -4.28 0.95 -13.73
N ALA A 124 -3.43 1.29 -14.71
CA ALA A 124 -3.45 2.53 -15.49
C ALA A 124 -4.76 2.79 -16.27
N ALA A 125 -5.68 1.82 -16.40
CA ALA A 125 -6.99 1.99 -17.02
C ALA A 125 -8.12 2.18 -15.98
N GLY A 126 -7.84 1.92 -14.70
CA GLY A 126 -8.83 1.98 -13.62
C GLY A 126 -9.57 0.65 -13.44
N ASP A 127 -9.08 -0.41 -14.10
CA ASP A 127 -9.51 -1.77 -13.81
C ASP A 127 -8.88 -2.21 -12.48
N ALA A 128 -9.70 -2.84 -11.64
CA ALA A 128 -9.35 -3.21 -10.29
C ALA A 128 -9.35 -4.73 -10.17
N THR A 129 -8.20 -5.31 -10.42
CA THR A 129 -7.97 -6.74 -10.25
C THR A 129 -7.81 -7.03 -8.76
N ALA A 130 -8.72 -7.85 -8.21
CA ALA A 130 -8.57 -8.38 -6.87
C ALA A 130 -7.78 -9.68 -6.97
N THR A 131 -6.55 -9.70 -6.46
CA THR A 131 -5.86 -10.96 -6.24
C THR A 131 -6.27 -11.47 -4.87
N GLY A 132 -6.77 -12.71 -4.80
CA GLY A 132 -7.03 -13.37 -3.53
C GLY A 132 -5.77 -13.34 -2.66
N ALA A 133 -5.96 -13.20 -1.34
CA ALA A 133 -4.90 -13.15 -0.33
C ALA A 133 -3.66 -13.96 -0.76
N VAL A 134 -2.63 -13.29 -1.26
CA VAL A 134 -1.34 -13.94 -1.48
C VAL A 134 -0.75 -14.09 -0.08
N PRO A 135 -0.51 -15.30 0.42
CA PRO A 135 0.20 -15.47 1.67
C PRO A 135 1.62 -14.98 1.43
N VAL A 136 1.89 -13.73 1.77
CA VAL A 136 3.25 -13.20 1.77
C VAL A 136 3.88 -13.73 3.06
N PRO A 137 4.93 -14.56 2.98
CA PRO A 137 5.65 -14.96 4.19
C PRO A 137 6.35 -13.74 4.75
N VAL A 138 5.72 -13.08 5.73
CA VAL A 138 6.40 -12.05 6.51
C VAL A 138 7.27 -12.78 7.52
N SER A 139 8.55 -12.93 7.21
CA SER A 139 9.54 -13.36 8.19
C SER A 139 9.72 -12.22 9.20
N VAL A 140 8.95 -12.24 10.29
CA VAL A 140 9.07 -11.29 11.38
C VAL A 140 10.38 -11.60 12.12
N ALA A 141 11.48 -11.01 11.67
CA ALA A 141 12.70 -10.98 12.45
C ALA A 141 12.49 -9.99 13.60
N TYR A 142 12.15 -10.52 14.78
CA TYR A 142 12.13 -9.75 16.02
C TYR A 142 13.57 -9.38 16.38
N GLY A 143 14.07 -8.26 15.85
CA GLY A 143 15.29 -7.65 16.34
C GLY A 143 15.03 -7.03 17.72
N PRO A 144 15.92 -7.17 18.71
CA PRO A 144 15.72 -6.58 20.02
C PRO A 144 15.60 -5.05 19.91
N SER A 145 14.51 -4.51 20.43
CA SER A 145 14.24 -3.07 20.51
C SER A 145 15.41 -2.32 21.17
N PRO A 146 15.98 -1.27 20.57
CA PRO A 146 16.94 -0.43 21.25
C PRO A 146 16.21 0.35 22.36
N ALA A 147 16.65 0.15 23.60
CA ALA A 147 16.21 0.92 24.75
C ALA A 147 16.36 2.42 24.45
N ARG A 148 15.25 3.16 24.54
CA ARG A 148 15.23 4.61 24.39
C ARG A 148 15.96 5.25 25.60
N PRO A 149 16.81 6.28 25.41
CA PRO A 149 17.49 6.99 26.49
C PRO A 149 16.53 7.79 27.37
#